data_AF-Q5LL00-F1
#
_entry.id   AF-Q5LL00-F1
#
_cell.length_a   1.000
_cell.length_b   1.000
_cell.length_c   1.000
_cell.angle_alpha   90.00
_cell.angle_beta   90.00
_cell.angle_gamma   90.00
#
_symmetry.space_group_name_H-M   'P 1'
#
loop_
_entity.id
_entity.type
_entity.pdbx_description
1 polymer ?
#
loop_
_entity_poly.entity_id
_entity_poly.type
_entity_poly.pdbx_seq_one_letter_code
_entity_poly.pdbx_strand_id
1 'polypeptide(L)' 'MLLWPAVTATVAINLFMAALMLRVLGGTPLGPVAALLWSLPLGIPASWLAGRWLRRLLDEAES' A
#
# COMPACT_ATOMS: atom_id res chain seq x y z
N MET A 1 -12.72 -0.70 -9.02
CA MET A 1 -11.50 0.05 -9.40
C MET A 1 -11.41 1.43 -8.76
N LEU A 2 -12.49 1.98 -8.17
CA LEU A 2 -12.48 3.30 -7.51
C LEU A 2 -11.47 3.41 -6.34
N LEU A 3 -11.23 2.32 -5.61
CA LEU A 3 -10.28 2.29 -4.47
C LEU A 3 -8.81 2.20 -4.89
N TRP A 4 -8.51 1.79 -6.13
CA TRP A 4 -7.14 1.52 -6.58
C TRP A 4 -6.19 2.72 -6.42
N PRO A 5 -6.53 3.95 -6.84
CA PRO A 5 -5.61 5.09 -6.68
C PRO A 5 -5.37 5.44 -5.21
N ALA A 6 -6.41 5.39 -4.37
CA ALA A 6 -6.28 5.68 -2.94
C ALA A 6 -5.40 4.62 -2.23
N VAL A 7 -5.64 3.34 -2.48
CA VAL A 7 -4.86 2.25 -1.88
C VAL A 7 -3.42 2.26 -2.38
N THR A 8 -3.20 2.54 -3.67
CA THR A 8 -1.85 2.65 -4.25
C THR A 8 -1.06 3.81 -3.63
N ALA A 9 -1.71 4.95 -3.35
CA ALA A 9 -1.10 6.06 -2.62
C ALA A 9 -0.73 5.67 -1.18
N THR A 10 -1.62 4.97 -0.46
CA THR A 10 -1.31 4.45 0.88
C THR A 10 -0.12 3.49 0.87
N VAL A 11 -0.05 2.58 -0.11
CA VAL A 11 1.10 1.68 -0.29
C VAL A 11 2.38 2.46 -0.52
N ALA A 12 2.37 3.49 -1.37
CA ALA A 12 3.55 4.32 -1.64
C ALA A 12 4.08 5.01 -0.38
N ILE A 13 3.20 5.60 0.43
CA ILE A 13 3.56 6.26 1.70
C ILE A 13 4.16 5.24 2.67
N ASN A 14 3.52 4.08 2.84
CA ASN A 14 4.00 3.05 3.76
C ASN A 14 5.36 2.47 3.32
N LEU A 15 5.57 2.28 2.01
CA LEU A 15 6.85 1.82 1.49
C LEU A 15 7.95 2.85 1.71
N PHE A 16 7.65 4.13 1.51
CA PHE A 16 8.60 5.21 1.77
C PHE A 16 8.94 5.33 3.26
N MET A 17 7.94 5.24 4.15
CA MET A 17 8.20 5.21 5.59
C MET A 17 9.03 3.99 6.01
N ALA A 18 8.75 2.80 5.46
CA ALA A 18 9.56 1.60 5.71
C ALA A 18 11.01 1.77 5.23
N ALA A 19 11.21 2.43 4.08
CA ALA A 19 12.54 2.78 3.57
C ALA A 19 13.30 3.73 4.52
N LEU A 20 12.61 4.71 5.12
CA LEU A 20 13.20 5.59 6.13
C LEU A 20 13.56 4.82 7.41
N MET A 21 12.74 3.87 7.86
CA MET A 21 13.03 3.02 9.02
C MET A 21 14.25 2.11 8.76
N LEU A 22 14.33 1.48 7.59
CA LEU A 22 15.47 0.65 7.20
C LEU A 22 16.79 1.43 7.14
N ARG A 23 16.73 2.72 6.80
CA ARG A 23 17.90 3.61 6.86
C ARG A 23 18.46 3.73 8.29
N VAL A 24 17.60 3.78 9.31
CA VAL A 24 18.03 3.84 10.73
C VAL A 24 18.77 2.55 11.13
N LEU A 25 18.44 1.42 10.51
CA LEU A 25 19.07 0.11 10.75
C LEU A 25 20.37 -0.12 9.95
N GLY A 26 20.88 0.90 9.23
CA GLY A 26 22.07 0.79 8.40
C GLY A 26 21.85 0.15 7.01
N GLY A 27 20.60 -0.11 6.64
CA GLY A 27 20.23 -0.64 5.32
C GLY A 27 20.37 0.39 4.20
N THR A 28 20.57 -0.08 2.96
CA THR A 28 20.59 0.79 1.78
C THR A 28 19.22 1.45 1.60
N PRO A 29 19.14 2.78 1.56
CA PRO A 29 17.86 3.47 1.48
C PRO A 29 17.19 3.25 0.12
N LEU A 30 15.93 2.82 0.15
CA LEU A 30 15.05 2.87 -1.01
C LEU A 30 14.77 4.35 -1.34
N GLY A 31 15.23 4.78 -2.51
CA GLY A 31 14.99 6.15 -2.99
C GLY A 31 13.50 6.43 -3.24
N PRO A 32 13.06 7.69 -3.20
CA PRO A 32 11.65 8.06 -3.38
C PRO A 32 11.04 7.52 -4.69
N VAL A 33 11.82 7.58 -5.78
CA VAL A 33 11.42 7.06 -7.10
C VAL A 33 11.28 5.54 -7.08
N ALA A 34 12.19 4.83 -6.41
CA ALA A 34 12.10 3.38 -6.28
C ALA A 34 10.87 2.97 -5.45
N ALA A 35 10.54 3.72 -4.39
CA ALA A 35 9.34 3.49 -3.60
C ALA A 35 8.06 3.65 -4.43
N LEU A 36 8.00 4.66 -5.32
CA LEU A 36 6.90 4.84 -6.27
C LEU A 36 6.81 3.70 -7.29
N LEU A 37 7.94 3.25 -7.83
CA LEU A 37 7.96 2.14 -8.77
C LEU A 37 7.51 0.82 -8.14
N TRP A 38 7.87 0.58 -6.88
CA TRP A 38 7.42 -0.58 -6.13
C TRP A 38 5.96 -0.48 -5.68
N SER A 39 5.43 0.73 -5.47
CA SER A 39 4.02 0.90 -5.08
C SER A 39 3.04 0.57 -6.21
N LEU A 40 3.43 0.71 -7.47
CA LEU A 40 2.61 0.32 -8.63
C LEU A 40 2.25 -1.18 -8.63
N PRO A 41 3.21 -2.13 -8.65
CA PRO A 41 2.90 -3.55 -8.62
C PRO A 41 2.33 -4.00 -7.28
N LEU A 42 2.75 -3.41 -6.15
CA LEU A 42 2.23 -3.75 -4.82
C LEU A 42 0.83 -3.15 -4.55
N GLY A 43 0.48 -2.06 -5.23
CA GLY A 43 -0.82 -1.42 -5.13
C GLY A 43 -1.95 -2.28 -5.67
N ILE A 44 -1.68 -3.14 -6.66
CA ILE A 44 -2.65 -4.08 -7.23
C ILE A 44 -3.14 -5.12 -6.20
N PRO A 45 -2.28 -5.96 -5.59
CA PRO A 45 -2.70 -6.94 -4.58
C PRO A 45 -3.24 -6.24 -3.32
N ALA A 46 -2.66 -5.11 -2.91
CA ALA A 46 -3.17 -4.33 -1.78
C ALA A 46 -4.60 -3.83 -2.02
N SER A 47 -4.90 -3.32 -3.22
CA SER A 47 -6.24 -2.87 -3.61
C SER A 47 -7.25 -4.01 -3.64
N TRP A 48 -6.82 -5.20 -4.08
CA TRP A 48 -7.67 -6.38 -4.07
C TRP A 48 -8.02 -6.83 -2.64
N LEU A 49 -7.03 -6.90 -1.75
CA LEU A 49 -7.20 -7.21 -0.33
C LEU A 49 -8.12 -6.19 0.36
N ALA A 50 -7.87 -4.90 0.15
CA ALA A 50 -8.69 -3.83 0.70
C ALA A 50 -10.15 -3.91 0.21
N GLY A 51 -10.35 -4.18 -1.08
CA GLY A 51 -11.69 -4.38 -1.63
C GLY A 51 -12.38 -5.63 -1.10
N ARG A 52 -11.65 -6.72 -0.84
CA ARG A 52 -12.20 -7.93 -0.21
C ARG A 52 -12.58 -7.69 1.26
N TRP A 53 -11.75 -6.97 2.01
CA TRP A 53 -12.03 -6.59 3.38
C TRP A 53 -13.25 -5.66 3.49
N LEU A 54 -13.32 -4.63 2.65
CA LEU A 54 -14.47 -3.72 2.62
C LEU A 54 -15.77 -4.44 2.27
N ARG A 55 -15.74 -5.38 1.32
CA ARG A 55 -16.91 -6.22 1.00
C ARG A 55 -17.41 -7.01 2.21
N ARG A 56 -16.51 -7.65 2.96
CA ARG A 56 -16.89 -8.36 4.19
C ARG A 56 -17.54 -7.45 5.22
N LEU A 57 -17.01 -6.24 5.41
CA LEU A 57 -17.60 -5.28 6.34
C LEU A 57 -18.98 -4.79 5.90
N LEU A 58 -19.20 -4.64 4.60
CA LEU A 58 -20.52 -4.30 4.05
C LEU A 58 -21.51 -5.46 4.26
N ASP A 59 -21.06 -6.69 3.98
CA ASP A 59 -21.87 -7.90 4.22
C ASP A 59 -22.24 -8.05 5.71
N GLU A 60 -21.31 -7.73 6.63
CA GLU A 60 -21.56 -7.72 8.09
C GLU A 60 -22.48 -6.58 8.55
N ALA A 61 -22.51 -5.45 7.82
CA ALA A 61 -23.36 -4.31 8.16
C ALA A 61 -24.79 -4.44 7.65
N GLU A 62 -25.02 -5.25 6.61
CA GLU A 62 -26.35 -5.55 6.07
C GLU A 62 -27.10 -6.65 6.84
N SER A 63 -26.40 -7.43 7.68
CA SER A 63 -26.97 -8.48 8.53
C SER A 63 -27.41 -7.98 9.91
#